data_AF-A0A2W6T851-F1
#
_entry.id   AF-A0A2W6T851-F1
#
_cell.length_a   1.000
_cell.length_b   1.000
_cell.length_c   1.000
_cell.angle_alpha   90.00
_cell.angle_beta   90.00
_cell.angle_gamma   90.00
#
_symmetry.space_group_name_H-M   'P 1'
#
loop_
_entity.id
_entity.type
_entity.pdbx_description
1 polymer ?
#
loop_
_entity_poly.entity_id
_entity_poly.type
_entity_poly.pdbx_seq_one_letter_code
_entity_poly.pdbx_strand_id
1 'polypeptide(L)'
;MKLNILKTEVVFQTLLTFISLAYVIFDYVQKTEGTEFFIALFFIGVSNLLGFLLRISLVPSKFHRYYFFGVILFFLILYCITSLTVDSHTEFAIHFMGVGGMLFNVYYLVYGFCLIKTMKQNKIAE
;
A
#
# COMPACT_ATOMS: atom_id res chain seq x y z
N MET A 1 -22.43 7.80 7.86
CA MET A 1 -22.22 6.82 6.78
C MET A 1 -20.77 6.77 6.31
N LYS A 2 -20.19 7.87 5.80
CA LYS A 2 -18.79 7.94 5.33
C LYS A 2 -17.75 7.37 6.31
N LEU A 3 -17.82 7.73 7.59
CA LEU A 3 -16.92 7.22 8.64
C LEU A 3 -16.97 5.69 8.81
N ASN A 4 -18.16 5.08 8.67
CA ASN A 4 -18.30 3.63 8.82
C ASN A 4 -17.68 2.91 7.61
N ILE A 5 -17.89 3.44 6.40
CA ILE A 5 -17.25 2.92 5.18
C ILE A 5 -15.72 2.97 5.31
N LEU A 6 -15.20 4.09 5.79
CA LEU A 6 -13.75 4.27 6.00
C LEU A 6 -13.19 3.31 7.05
N LYS A 7 -13.91 3.08 8.16
CA LYS A 7 -13.54 2.07 9.18
C LYS A 7 -13.50 0.67 8.58
N THR A 8 -14.52 0.29 7.82
CA THR A 8 -14.59 -1.03 7.18
C THR A 8 -13.43 -1.22 6.19
N GLU A 9 -13.11 -0.19 5.39
CA GLU A 9 -11.98 -0.24 4.46
C GLU A 9 -10.64 -0.39 5.18
N VAL A 10 -10.40 0.36 6.27
CA VAL A 10 -9.16 0.24 7.05
C VAL A 10 -9.05 -1.15 7.72
N VAL A 11 -10.16 -1.70 8.23
CA VAL A 11 -10.18 -3.06 8.78
C VAL A 11 -9.84 -4.09 7.70
N PHE A 12 -10.47 -3.99 6.53
CA PHE A 12 -10.20 -4.87 5.40
C PHE A 12 -8.72 -4.81 4.99
N GLN A 13 -8.16 -3.61 4.87
CA GLN A 13 -6.75 -3.42 4.50
C GLN A 13 -5.79 -3.95 5.57
N THR A 14 -6.15 -3.80 6.84
CA THR A 14 -5.37 -4.34 7.94
C THR A 14 -5.33 -5.86 7.87
N LEU A 15 -6.49 -6.50 7.67
CA LEU A 15 -6.58 -7.96 7.50
C LEU A 15 -5.79 -8.44 6.28
N LEU A 16 -5.96 -7.79 5.13
CA LEU A 16 -5.21 -8.13 3.92
C LEU A 16 -3.71 -8.04 4.17
N THR A 17 -3.24 -6.97 4.82
CA THR A 17 -1.82 -6.78 5.15
C THR A 17 -1.29 -7.90 6.04
N PHE A 18 -2.04 -8.30 7.07
CA PHE A 18 -1.64 -9.41 7.94
C PHE A 18 -1.61 -10.75 7.21
N ILE A 19 -2.62 -11.03 6.37
CA ILE A 19 -2.67 -12.26 5.58
C ILE A 19 -1.49 -12.31 4.60
N SER A 20 -1.25 -11.23 3.87
CA SER A 20 -0.12 -11.14 2.95
C SER A 20 1.23 -11.26 3.67
N LEU A 21 1.37 -10.66 4.85
CA LEU A 21 2.60 -10.80 5.65
C LEU A 21 2.82 -12.24 6.11
N ALA A 22 1.78 -12.89 6.65
CA ALA A 22 1.85 -14.28 7.07
C ALA A 22 2.20 -15.21 5.90
N TYR A 23 1.63 -14.95 4.73
CA TYR A 23 1.91 -15.69 3.51
C TYR A 23 3.38 -15.55 3.08
N VAL A 24 3.91 -14.32 3.07
CA VAL A 24 5.32 -14.05 2.74
C VAL A 24 6.29 -14.68 3.75
N ILE A 25 5.98 -14.65 5.05
CA ILE A 25 6.80 -15.31 6.07
C ILE A 25 6.82 -16.82 5.86
N PHE A 26 5.68 -17.43 5.58
CA PHE A 26 5.56 -18.86 5.34
C PHE A 26 6.37 -19.30 4.11
N ASP A 27 6.25 -18.56 3.01
CA ASP A 27 7.01 -18.78 1.78
C ASP A 27 8.52 -18.71 2.02
N TYR A 28 8.97 -17.66 2.74
CA TYR A 28 10.37 -17.51 3.14
C TYR A 28 10.90 -18.70 3.96
N VAL A 29 10.09 -19.24 4.89
CA VAL A 29 10.46 -20.41 5.70
C VAL A 29 10.52 -21.68 4.85
N GLN A 30 9.63 -21.84 3.87
CA GLN A 30 9.61 -23.01 2.98
C GLN A 30 10.65 -22.97 1.86
N LYS A 31 11.30 -21.82 1.62
CA LYS A 31 12.25 -21.60 0.51
C LYS A 31 11.64 -21.89 -0.87
N THR A 32 10.35 -21.67 -1.03
CA THR A 32 9.69 -21.70 -2.33
C THR A 32 10.18 -20.53 -3.19
N GLU A 33 10.18 -20.70 -4.53
CA GLU A 33 10.65 -19.66 -5.44
C GLU A 33 9.80 -18.39 -5.34
N GLY A 34 10.43 -17.21 -5.37
CA GLY A 34 9.85 -15.90 -5.02
C GLY A 34 8.68 -15.37 -5.86
N THR A 35 8.09 -16.20 -6.73
CA THR A 35 6.84 -15.93 -7.46
C THR A 35 5.66 -15.61 -6.55
N GLU A 36 5.59 -16.22 -5.36
CA GLU A 36 4.46 -16.07 -4.44
C GLU A 36 4.45 -14.71 -3.71
N PHE A 37 5.64 -14.17 -3.42
CA PHE A 37 5.83 -12.82 -2.91
C PHE A 37 5.26 -11.75 -3.86
N PHE A 38 5.44 -11.93 -5.16
CA PHE A 38 4.91 -11.01 -6.18
C PHE A 38 3.39 -11.02 -6.25
N ILE A 39 2.78 -12.19 -6.09
CA ILE A 39 1.33 -12.33 -6.05
C ILE A 39 0.77 -11.55 -4.85
N ALA A 40 1.39 -11.70 -3.66
CA ALA A 40 0.99 -10.97 -2.47
C ALA A 40 1.10 -9.44 -2.65
N LEU A 41 2.23 -8.95 -3.20
CA LEU A 41 2.44 -7.53 -3.50
C LEU A 41 1.43 -6.99 -4.51
N PHE A 42 1.09 -7.77 -5.54
CA PHE A 42 0.10 -7.38 -6.53
C PHE A 42 -1.27 -7.15 -5.89
N PHE A 43 -1.75 -8.10 -5.06
CA PHE A 43 -3.03 -7.96 -4.37
C PHE A 43 -3.03 -6.78 -3.38
N ILE A 44 -1.93 -6.56 -2.64
CA ILE A 44 -1.77 -5.37 -1.79
C ILE A 44 -1.87 -4.09 -2.65
N GLY A 45 -1.18 -4.04 -3.78
CA GLY A 45 -1.16 -2.88 -4.68
C GLY A 45 -2.55 -2.56 -5.23
N VAL A 46 -3.26 -3.57 -5.75
CA VAL A 46 -4.63 -3.41 -6.26
C VAL A 46 -5.59 -2.98 -5.15
N SER A 47 -5.50 -3.59 -3.97
CA SER A 47 -6.32 -3.22 -2.81
C SER A 47 -6.08 -1.76 -2.40
N ASN A 48 -4.81 -1.33 -2.34
CA ASN A 48 -4.44 0.05 -2.05
C ASN A 48 -4.96 1.03 -3.08
N LEU A 49 -4.93 0.69 -4.38
CA LEU A 49 -5.51 1.52 -5.42
C LEU A 49 -7.03 1.66 -5.26
N LEU A 50 -7.75 0.55 -5.09
CA LEU A 50 -9.20 0.56 -4.91
C LEU A 50 -9.61 1.32 -3.66
N GLY A 51 -8.93 1.06 -2.54
CA GLY A 51 -9.12 1.80 -1.30
C GLY A 51 -8.85 3.29 -1.49
N PHE A 52 -7.77 3.65 -2.19
CA PHE A 52 -7.41 5.05 -2.41
C PHE A 52 -8.48 5.81 -3.19
N LEU A 53 -9.01 5.21 -4.27
CA LEU A 53 -10.14 5.76 -5.03
C LEU A 53 -11.37 5.95 -4.13
N LEU A 54 -11.68 4.97 -3.29
CA LEU A 54 -12.76 5.06 -2.31
C LEU A 54 -12.52 6.22 -1.34
N ARG A 55 -11.32 6.37 -0.77
CA ARG A 55 -11.01 7.45 0.18
C ARG A 55 -11.12 8.83 -0.45
N ILE A 56 -10.64 9.02 -1.69
CA ILE A 56 -10.77 10.30 -2.40
C ILE A 56 -12.24 10.66 -2.61
N SER A 57 -13.08 9.69 -2.95
CA SER A 57 -14.52 9.92 -3.17
C SER A 57 -15.27 10.32 -1.90
N LEU A 58 -14.78 9.89 -0.72
CA LEU A 58 -15.49 10.10 0.54
C LEU A 58 -15.12 11.42 1.21
N VAL A 59 -13.85 11.80 1.24
CA VAL A 59 -13.33 12.86 2.12
C VAL A 59 -12.20 13.65 1.46
N PRO A 60 -12.21 15.00 1.51
CA PRO A 60 -11.07 15.80 1.09
C PRO A 60 -9.92 15.69 2.09
N SER A 61 -8.69 15.47 1.61
CA SER A 61 -7.51 15.36 2.47
C SER A 61 -6.22 15.66 1.71
N LYS A 62 -5.30 16.43 2.33
CA LYS A 62 -3.96 16.70 1.78
C LYS A 62 -3.12 15.43 1.67
N PHE A 63 -3.40 14.43 2.50
CA PHE A 63 -2.71 13.14 2.46
C PHE A 63 -2.95 12.37 1.17
N HIS A 64 -4.08 12.59 0.48
CA HIS A 64 -4.31 11.98 -0.84
C HIS A 64 -3.23 12.40 -1.84
N ARG A 65 -2.90 13.69 -1.82
CA ARG A 65 -1.90 14.28 -2.70
C ARG A 65 -0.53 13.69 -2.42
N TYR A 66 -0.13 13.60 -1.16
CA TYR A 66 1.15 13.01 -0.77
C TYR A 66 1.25 11.53 -1.15
N TYR A 67 0.18 10.76 -0.93
CA TYR A 67 0.13 9.35 -1.34
C TYR A 67 0.32 9.20 -2.85
N PHE A 68 -0.46 9.96 -3.64
CA PHE A 68 -0.41 9.92 -5.09
C PHE A 68 0.97 10.30 -5.65
N PHE A 69 1.56 11.40 -5.17
CA PHE A 69 2.91 11.78 -5.60
C PHE A 69 3.97 10.77 -5.19
N GLY A 70 3.84 10.17 -4.00
CA GLY A 70 4.72 9.09 -3.57
C GLY A 70 4.65 7.89 -4.52
N VAL A 71 3.46 7.45 -4.89
CA VAL A 71 3.26 6.34 -5.83
C VAL A 71 3.87 6.65 -7.21
N ILE A 72 3.67 7.86 -7.74
CA ILE A 72 4.29 8.28 -9.00
C ILE A 72 5.82 8.25 -8.89
N LEU A 73 6.37 8.85 -7.83
CA LEU A 73 7.81 8.91 -7.61
C LEU A 73 8.42 7.50 -7.50
N PHE A 74 7.73 6.59 -6.83
CA PHE A 74 8.14 5.19 -6.73
C PHE A 74 8.25 4.50 -8.08
N PHE A 75 7.24 4.65 -8.95
CA PHE A 75 7.29 4.08 -10.29
C PHE A 75 8.33 4.75 -11.19
N LEU A 76 8.57 6.05 -11.04
CA LEU A 76 9.65 6.74 -11.76
C LEU A 76 11.03 6.23 -11.34
N ILE A 77 11.27 6.05 -10.03
CA ILE A 77 12.52 5.49 -9.53
C ILE A 77 12.69 4.06 -10.02
N LEU A 78 11.63 3.24 -9.92
CA LEU A 78 11.64 1.86 -10.44
C LEU A 78 11.97 1.83 -11.93
N TYR A 79 11.32 2.67 -12.74
CA TYR A 79 11.58 2.78 -14.17
C TYR A 79 13.04 3.15 -14.45
N CYS A 80 13.56 4.19 -13.79
CA CYS A 80 14.97 4.58 -13.92
C CYS A 80 15.93 3.44 -13.55
N ILE A 81 15.68 2.73 -12.45
CA ILE A 81 16.49 1.58 -12.04
C ILE A 81 16.46 0.53 -13.17
N THR A 82 15.28 0.09 -13.59
CA THR A 82 15.13 -0.96 -14.60
C THR A 82 15.68 -0.58 -15.97
N SER A 83 15.61 0.70 -16.36
CA SER A 83 16.04 1.17 -17.68
C SER A 83 17.54 1.45 -17.75
N LEU A 84 18.20 1.78 -16.62
CA LEU A 84 19.62 2.11 -16.58
C LEU A 84 20.51 0.89 -16.30
N THR A 85 19.99 -0.14 -15.65
CA THR A 85 20.73 -1.39 -15.40
C THR A 85 20.41 -2.43 -16.46
N VAL A 86 21.29 -2.56 -17.46
CA VAL A 86 21.00 -3.29 -18.70
C VAL A 86 21.07 -4.83 -18.57
N ASP A 87 21.78 -5.43 -17.60
CA ASP A 87 21.99 -6.91 -17.69
C ASP A 87 22.07 -7.73 -16.38
N SER A 88 21.92 -7.19 -15.16
CA SER A 88 22.19 -8.01 -13.96
C SER A 88 21.47 -7.64 -12.65
N HIS A 89 20.51 -6.72 -12.65
CA HIS A 89 19.94 -6.19 -11.39
C HIS A 89 18.44 -6.41 -11.23
N THR A 90 17.88 -7.44 -11.88
CA THR A 90 16.50 -7.90 -11.67
C THR A 90 16.21 -8.13 -10.19
N GLU A 91 17.15 -8.73 -9.44
CA GLU A 91 17.03 -8.92 -7.99
C GLU A 91 16.88 -7.60 -7.21
N PHE A 92 17.62 -6.56 -7.60
CA PHE A 92 17.50 -5.25 -6.95
C PHE A 92 16.14 -4.61 -7.23
N ALA A 93 15.65 -4.69 -8.47
CA ALA A 93 14.31 -4.20 -8.82
C ALA A 93 13.22 -4.97 -8.04
N ILE A 94 13.38 -6.30 -7.89
CA ILE A 94 12.49 -7.17 -7.12
C ILE A 94 12.47 -6.74 -5.64
N HIS A 95 13.64 -6.56 -5.02
CA HIS A 95 13.74 -6.10 -3.64
C HIS A 95 13.18 -4.67 -3.45
N PHE A 96 13.44 -3.77 -4.40
CA PHE A 96 12.90 -2.43 -4.38
C PHE A 96 11.37 -2.43 -4.48
N MET A 97 10.79 -3.25 -5.36
CA MET A 97 9.35 -3.43 -5.46
C MET A 97 8.74 -3.96 -4.17
N GLY A 98 9.41 -4.94 -3.55
CA GLY A 98 8.97 -5.53 -2.29
C GLY A 98 8.99 -4.56 -1.12
N VAL A 99 10.15 -3.96 -0.84
CA VAL A 99 10.32 -3.01 0.26
C VAL A 99 9.45 -1.77 0.03
N GLY A 100 9.48 -1.20 -1.18
CA GLY A 100 8.69 -0.03 -1.51
C GLY A 100 7.19 -0.30 -1.43
N GLY A 101 6.71 -1.42 -1.99
CA GLY A 101 5.31 -1.82 -1.92
C GLY A 101 4.81 -1.95 -0.48
N MET A 102 5.61 -2.58 0.40
CA MET A 102 5.28 -2.68 1.82
C MET A 102 5.28 -1.33 2.53
N LEU A 103 6.26 -0.45 2.25
CA LEU A 103 6.29 0.90 2.82
C LEU A 103 5.06 1.72 2.40
N PHE A 104 4.65 1.65 1.13
CA PHE A 104 3.42 2.30 0.66
C PHE A 104 2.18 1.74 1.33
N ASN A 105 2.14 0.44 1.55
CA ASN A 105 1.03 -0.21 2.24
C ASN A 105 0.93 0.24 3.71
N VAL A 106 2.06 0.29 4.43
CA VAL A 106 2.10 0.79 5.82
C VAL A 106 1.70 2.26 5.87
N TYR A 107 2.26 3.09 4.99
CA TYR A 107 1.87 4.50 4.89
C TYR A 107 0.37 4.61 4.63
N TYR A 108 -0.18 3.82 3.72
CA TYR A 108 -1.59 3.82 3.37
C TYR A 108 -2.49 3.39 4.55
N LEU A 109 -2.09 2.42 5.35
CA LEU A 109 -2.80 2.04 6.58
C LEU A 109 -2.81 3.17 7.61
N VAL A 110 -1.63 3.71 7.95
CA VAL A 110 -1.48 4.81 8.91
C VAL A 110 -2.32 6.01 8.47
N TYR A 111 -2.23 6.33 7.17
CA TYR A 111 -3.03 7.35 6.52
C TYR A 111 -4.54 7.15 6.78
N GLY A 112 -5.05 5.93 6.62
CA GLY A 112 -6.46 5.60 6.87
C GLY A 112 -6.89 5.84 8.31
N PHE A 113 -6.08 5.41 9.28
CA PHE A 113 -6.34 5.66 10.70
C PHE A 113 -6.32 7.15 11.05
N CYS A 114 -5.36 7.92 10.51
CA CYS A 114 -5.31 9.37 10.67
C CYS A 114 -6.61 10.02 10.17
N LEU A 115 -7.11 9.59 9.02
CA LEU A 115 -8.32 10.16 8.43
C LEU A 115 -9.58 9.85 9.26
N ILE A 116 -9.70 8.63 9.78
CA ILE A 116 -10.76 8.24 10.73
C ILE A 116 -10.70 9.13 11.98
N LYS A 117 -9.50 9.35 12.54
CA LYS A 117 -9.31 10.18 13.73
C LYS A 117 -9.74 11.62 13.49
N THR A 118 -9.30 12.24 12.39
CA THR A 118 -9.67 13.61 12.01
C THR A 118 -11.18 13.75 11.81
N MET A 119 -11.81 12.80 11.10
CA MET A 119 -13.26 12.83 10.91
C MET A 119 -14.03 12.69 12.24
N LYS A 120 -13.54 11.85 13.16
CA LYS A 120 -14.14 11.70 14.49
C LYS A 120 -14.03 12.99 15.29
N GLN A 121 -12.90 13.67 15.24
CA GLN A 121 -12.69 14.96 15.93
C GLN A 121 -13.59 16.06 15.37
N ASN A 122 -13.67 16.19 14.04
CA ASN A 122 -14.53 17.20 13.41
C ASN A 122 -16.02 16.98 13.76
N LYS A 123 -16.48 15.73 13.83
CA LYS A 123 -17.86 15.39 14.21
C LYS A 123 -18.18 15.57 15.70
N ILE A 124 -17.17 15.75 16.55
CA ILE A 124 -17.33 16.05 17.99
C ILE A 124 -17.30 17.58 18.22
N ALA A 125 -16.73 18.33 17.28
CA ALA A 125 -16.65 19.79 17.32
C ALA A 125 -17.85 20.51 16.66
N GLU A 126 -18.72 19.76 15.98
CA GLU A 126 -20.06 20.17 15.49
C GLU A 126 -21.13 19.87 16.54
#